data_AF-A0A9E2V6Y1-F1
#
_entry.id   AF-A0A9E2V6Y1-F1
#
_cell.length_a   1.000
_cell.length_b   1.000
_cell.length_c   1.000
_cell.angle_alpha   90.00
_cell.angle_beta   90.00
_cell.angle_gamma   90.00
#
_symmetry.space_group_name_H-M   'P 1'
#
loop_
_entity.id
_entity.type
_entity.pdbx_description
1 polymer ?
#
loop_
_entity_poly.entity_id
_entity_poly.type
_entity_poly.pdbx_seq_one_letter_code
_entity_poly.pdbx_strand_id
1 'polypeptide(L)'
;MAKKRPGKKRRKKTAGKRPAGRPFDPVQIMIGADKRRMVSTLNFPDHLRGRVEEMFKIDLSNVPAGKEPVFFCKATFEIDDPESAMDKIEELDDVDIAEEGKAYTEYGWSRDYPEGHWNPMSNMPGSRQSMGNIRVDLESTLRLETMTKSRMIKLIFRMLDALGQDIRLTELHFENPLDIMGGGE
;
A
#
# COMPACT_ATOMS: atom_id res chain seq x y z
N MET A 1 -22.32 -27.07 -76.33
CA MET A 1 -22.60 -26.22 -75.15
C MET A 1 -21.69 -26.66 -74.00
N ALA A 2 -20.69 -25.86 -73.63
CA ALA A 2 -19.83 -26.13 -72.48
C ALA A 2 -19.69 -24.84 -71.64
N LYS A 3 -20.20 -24.89 -70.40
CA LYS A 3 -20.27 -23.77 -69.46
C LYS A 3 -18.89 -23.49 -68.85
N LYS A 4 -18.39 -22.25 -69.02
CA LYS A 4 -17.22 -21.72 -68.29
C LYS A 4 -17.53 -21.65 -66.78
N ARG A 5 -16.69 -22.26 -65.94
CA ARG A 5 -16.73 -22.08 -64.47
C ARG A 5 -15.89 -20.86 -64.08
N PRO A 6 -16.37 -19.96 -63.19
CA PRO A 6 -15.59 -18.80 -62.75
C PRO A 6 -14.54 -19.21 -61.71
N GLY A 7 -13.31 -18.71 -61.89
CA GLY A 7 -12.19 -18.93 -60.98
C GLY A 7 -12.41 -18.24 -59.63
N LYS A 8 -12.29 -19.01 -58.53
CA LYS A 8 -12.30 -18.51 -57.15
C LYS A 8 -11.07 -17.62 -56.91
N LYS A 9 -11.26 -16.30 -56.80
CA LYS A 9 -10.26 -15.39 -56.24
C LYS A 9 -10.04 -15.73 -54.75
N ARG A 10 -8.89 -16.33 -54.43
CA ARG A 10 -8.39 -16.48 -53.05
C ARG A 10 -8.14 -15.09 -52.47
N ARG A 11 -9.02 -14.62 -51.58
CA ARG A 11 -8.77 -13.47 -50.70
C ARG A 11 -7.58 -13.82 -49.80
N LYS A 12 -6.43 -13.16 -49.99
CA LYS A 12 -5.35 -13.13 -49.00
C LYS A 12 -5.91 -12.44 -47.75
N LYS A 13 -6.14 -13.19 -46.67
CA LYS A 13 -6.34 -12.62 -45.34
C LYS A 13 -5.01 -11.97 -44.95
N THR A 14 -4.96 -10.64 -44.97
CA THR A 14 -3.94 -9.90 -44.23
C THR A 14 -4.20 -10.20 -42.75
N ALA A 15 -3.32 -11.00 -42.15
CA ALA A 15 -3.25 -11.10 -40.70
C ALA A 15 -2.97 -9.69 -40.19
N GLY A 16 -3.99 -9.05 -39.62
CA GLY A 16 -3.82 -7.80 -38.91
C GLY A 16 -2.72 -8.02 -37.88
N LYS A 17 -1.63 -7.26 -37.99
CA LYS A 17 -0.64 -7.16 -36.93
C LYS A 17 -1.43 -6.79 -35.68
N ARG A 18 -1.54 -7.73 -34.73
CA ARG A 18 -1.99 -7.42 -33.38
C ARG A 18 -1.12 -6.25 -32.90
N PRO A 19 -1.71 -5.18 -32.34
CA PRO A 19 -0.90 -4.16 -31.70
C PRO A 19 0.02 -4.89 -30.71
N ALA A 20 1.32 -4.61 -30.77
CA ALA A 20 2.27 -5.14 -29.81
C ALA A 20 1.75 -4.76 -28.43
N GLY A 21 1.17 -5.72 -27.72
CA GLY A 21 0.76 -5.52 -26.34
C GLY A 21 2.01 -5.08 -25.60
N ARG A 22 1.90 -3.94 -24.89
CA ARG A 22 2.97 -3.53 -23.98
C ARG A 22 3.33 -4.75 -23.12
N PRO A 23 4.63 -5.01 -22.87
CA PRO A 23 5.04 -6.12 -22.03
C PRO A 23 4.23 -6.09 -20.73
N PHE A 24 3.66 -7.24 -20.39
CA PHE A 24 2.92 -7.43 -19.15
C PHE A 24 3.84 -7.12 -17.98
N ASP A 25 3.41 -6.23 -17.09
CA ASP A 25 4.12 -5.90 -15.86
C ASP A 25 3.42 -6.61 -14.68
N PRO A 26 3.99 -7.69 -14.12
CA PRO A 26 3.43 -8.41 -12.98
C PRO A 26 3.19 -7.51 -11.76
N VAL A 27 3.98 -6.45 -11.59
CA VAL A 27 3.85 -5.50 -10.47
C VAL A 27 2.53 -4.74 -10.58
N GLN A 28 2.15 -4.32 -11.80
CA GLN A 28 0.88 -3.62 -12.04
C GLN A 28 -0.35 -4.51 -11.79
N ILE A 29 -0.23 -5.82 -12.01
CA ILE A 29 -1.31 -6.77 -11.71
C ILE A 29 -1.51 -6.92 -10.20
N MET A 30 -0.41 -7.07 -9.45
CA MET A 30 -0.44 -7.15 -7.99
C MET A 30 -1.03 -5.88 -7.38
N ILE A 31 -0.54 -4.71 -7.79
CA ILE A 31 -1.09 -3.41 -7.36
C ILE A 31 -2.59 -3.31 -7.66
N GLY A 32 -3.04 -3.80 -8.81
CA GLY A 32 -4.44 -3.83 -9.18
C GLY A 32 -5.29 -4.77 -8.30
N ALA A 33 -4.75 -5.92 -7.89
CA ALA A 33 -5.44 -6.86 -7.00
C ALA A 33 -5.56 -6.30 -5.58
N ASP A 34 -4.47 -5.76 -5.04
CA ASP A 34 -4.44 -5.13 -3.72
C ASP A 34 -5.37 -3.92 -3.66
N LYS A 35 -5.39 -3.08 -4.71
CA LYS A 35 -6.35 -1.98 -4.83
C LYS A 35 -7.79 -2.47 -4.70
N ARG A 36 -8.15 -3.50 -5.46
CA ARG A 36 -9.53 -4.04 -5.42
C ARG A 36 -9.88 -4.58 -4.04
N ARG A 37 -8.99 -5.36 -3.42
CA ARG A 37 -9.18 -5.88 -2.06
C ARG A 37 -9.37 -4.75 -1.05
N MET A 38 -8.48 -3.76 -1.06
CA MET A 38 -8.54 -2.62 -0.13
C MET A 38 -9.86 -1.86 -0.27
N VAL A 39 -10.24 -1.52 -1.50
CA VAL A 39 -11.48 -0.77 -1.77
C VAL A 39 -12.74 -1.57 -1.40
N SER A 40 -12.70 -2.90 -1.44
CA SER A 40 -13.85 -3.74 -1.07
C SER A 40 -13.97 -4.02 0.42
N THR A 41 -12.85 -3.99 1.17
CA THR A 41 -12.80 -4.43 2.56
C THR A 41 -12.75 -3.26 3.55
N LEU A 42 -12.10 -2.16 3.17
CA LEU A 42 -11.92 -1.00 4.03
C LEU A 42 -13.23 -0.23 4.15
N ASN A 43 -13.65 0.05 5.38
CA ASN A 43 -14.79 0.89 5.67
C ASN A 43 -14.36 2.37 5.64
N PHE A 44 -14.84 3.15 4.67
CA PHE A 44 -14.51 4.57 4.54
C PHE A 44 -15.62 5.37 3.82
N PRO A 45 -15.78 6.67 4.12
CA PRO A 45 -16.73 7.53 3.42
C PRO A 45 -16.28 7.81 1.97
N ASP A 46 -17.23 7.94 1.04
CA ASP A 46 -16.95 8.04 -0.41
C ASP A 46 -16.00 9.18 -0.79
N HIS A 47 -15.96 10.28 -0.03
CA HIS A 47 -15.04 11.38 -0.29
C HIS A 47 -13.55 10.98 -0.18
N LEU A 48 -13.23 9.92 0.58
CA LEU A 48 -11.87 9.38 0.69
C LEU A 48 -11.50 8.43 -0.44
N ARG A 49 -12.45 8.00 -1.29
CA ARG A 49 -12.20 7.05 -2.38
C ARG A 49 -11.04 7.47 -3.26
N GLY A 50 -11.00 8.75 -3.65
CA GLY A 50 -9.91 9.29 -4.47
C GLY A 50 -8.54 9.11 -3.81
N ARG A 51 -8.44 9.34 -2.49
CA ARG A 51 -7.21 9.16 -1.70
C ARG A 51 -6.82 7.71 -1.55
N VAL A 52 -7.77 6.82 -1.25
CA VAL A 52 -7.51 5.37 -1.17
C VAL A 52 -6.96 4.85 -2.50
N GLU A 53 -7.53 5.28 -3.62
CA GLU A 53 -7.00 4.91 -4.94
C GLU A 53 -5.64 5.53 -5.26
N GLU A 54 -5.36 6.74 -4.77
CA GLU A 54 -4.08 7.44 -4.94
C GLU A 54 -2.92 6.74 -4.23
N MET A 55 -3.19 6.00 -3.15
CA MET A 55 -2.19 5.18 -2.46
C MET A 55 -1.53 4.15 -3.39
N PHE A 56 -2.28 3.66 -4.38
CA PHE A 56 -1.82 2.67 -5.37
C PHE A 56 -1.17 3.32 -6.60
N LYS A 57 -1.14 4.65 -6.69
CA LYS A 57 -0.47 5.40 -7.76
C LYS A 57 0.95 5.76 -7.32
N ILE A 58 1.87 4.82 -7.48
CA ILE A 58 3.29 4.99 -7.18
C ILE A 58 4.04 5.17 -8.50
N ASP A 59 4.63 6.35 -8.72
CA ASP A 59 5.50 6.59 -9.87
C ASP A 59 6.90 6.06 -9.59
N LEU A 60 7.32 5.06 -10.36
CA LEU A 60 8.63 4.42 -10.28
C LEU A 60 9.56 4.82 -11.44
N SER A 61 9.13 5.72 -12.32
CA SER A 61 9.85 6.04 -13.57
C SER A 61 11.29 6.53 -13.35
N ASN A 62 11.54 7.23 -12.24
CA ASN A 62 12.85 7.78 -11.87
C ASN A 62 13.44 7.13 -10.60
N VAL A 63 12.90 5.99 -10.18
CA VAL A 63 13.31 5.31 -8.95
C VAL A 63 14.19 4.11 -9.32
N PRO A 64 15.40 3.98 -8.75
CA PRO A 64 16.23 2.80 -8.98
C PRO A 64 15.48 1.51 -8.63
N ALA A 65 15.75 0.43 -9.38
CA ALA A 65 15.13 -0.86 -9.12
C ALA A 65 15.31 -1.28 -7.64
N GLY A 66 14.23 -1.74 -7.02
CA GLY A 66 14.21 -2.13 -5.61
C GLY A 66 14.15 -0.96 -4.62
N LYS A 67 14.02 0.29 -5.09
CA LYS A 67 13.74 1.46 -4.24
C LYS A 67 12.30 1.93 -4.44
N GLU A 68 11.84 2.76 -3.52
CA GLU A 68 10.53 3.40 -3.57
C GLU A 68 10.65 4.90 -3.27
N PRO A 69 9.77 5.74 -3.81
CA PRO A 69 9.67 7.14 -3.41
C PRO A 69 9.29 7.25 -1.93
N VAL A 70 9.91 8.21 -1.23
CA VAL A 70 9.55 8.55 0.14
C VAL A 70 8.30 9.42 0.12
N PHE A 71 7.35 9.09 1.00
CA PHE A 71 6.15 9.87 1.29
C PHE A 71 5.89 9.82 2.79
N PHE A 72 5.59 10.96 3.41
CA PHE A 72 5.00 10.92 4.75
C PHE A 72 3.53 10.53 4.59
N CYS A 73 3.22 9.30 5.00
CA CYS A 73 1.90 8.72 4.87
C CYS A 73 1.26 8.64 6.25
N LYS A 74 0.06 9.19 6.40
CA LYS A 74 -0.72 9.11 7.62
C LYS A 74 -2.14 8.63 7.31
N ALA A 75 -2.62 7.67 8.10
CA ALA A 75 -4.01 7.22 8.04
C ALA A 75 -4.60 7.27 9.45
N THR A 76 -5.79 7.86 9.58
CA THR A 76 -6.53 7.93 10.85
C THR A 76 -7.80 7.10 10.72
N PHE A 77 -8.04 6.29 11.75
CA PHE A 77 -9.18 5.42 11.89
C PHE A 77 -9.96 5.77 13.15
N GLU A 78 -11.27 5.69 13.06
CA GLU A 78 -12.16 5.56 14.20
C GLU A 78 -12.20 4.09 14.61
N ILE A 79 -12.15 3.82 15.91
CA ILE A 79 -12.21 2.47 16.50
C ILE A 79 -13.23 2.45 17.64
N ASP A 80 -14.00 1.37 17.75
CA ASP A 80 -15.07 1.29 18.74
C ASP A 80 -14.55 1.02 20.16
N ASP A 81 -13.51 0.20 20.28
CA ASP A 81 -12.94 -0.25 21.55
C ASP A 81 -11.40 -0.16 21.52
N PRO A 82 -10.81 0.92 22.07
CA PRO A 82 -9.36 1.10 22.13
C PRO A 82 -8.64 0.01 22.91
N GLU A 83 -9.20 -0.49 24.02
CA GLU A 83 -8.56 -1.50 24.85
C GLU A 83 -8.48 -2.82 24.10
N SER A 84 -9.58 -3.26 23.51
CA SER A 84 -9.57 -4.47 22.68
C SER A 84 -8.66 -4.33 21.45
N ALA A 85 -8.54 -3.12 20.87
CA ALA A 85 -7.62 -2.88 19.77
C ALA A 85 -6.17 -3.01 20.20
N MET A 86 -5.79 -2.48 21.37
CA MET A 86 -4.46 -2.63 21.94
C MET A 86 -4.11 -4.10 22.18
N ASP A 87 -5.00 -4.86 22.83
CA ASP A 87 -4.80 -6.29 23.08
C ASP A 87 -4.51 -7.07 21.78
N LYS A 88 -5.31 -6.83 20.73
CA LYS A 88 -5.13 -7.48 19.41
C LYS A 88 -3.84 -7.06 18.70
N ILE A 89 -3.39 -5.82 18.90
CA ILE A 89 -2.13 -5.31 18.32
C ILE A 89 -0.93 -5.93 19.04
N GLU A 90 -1.00 -6.12 20.35
CA GLU A 90 0.07 -6.71 21.16
C GLU A 90 0.26 -8.22 20.93
N GLU A 91 -0.76 -8.89 20.38
CA GLU A 91 -0.63 -10.27 19.90
C GLU A 91 0.18 -10.40 18.60
N LEU A 92 0.53 -9.29 17.93
CA LEU A 92 1.31 -9.30 16.70
C LEU A 92 2.80 -9.45 16.99
N ASP A 93 3.43 -10.44 16.37
CA ASP A 93 4.85 -10.79 16.53
C ASP A 93 5.83 -9.76 15.95
N ASP A 94 5.32 -8.84 15.12
CA ASP A 94 6.08 -7.83 14.41
C ASP A 94 5.83 -6.41 14.91
N VAL A 95 5.18 -6.26 16.07
CA VAL A 95 4.83 -4.99 16.69
C VAL A 95 5.28 -4.98 18.15
N ASP A 96 5.98 -3.92 18.56
CA ASP A 96 6.45 -3.73 19.93
C ASP A 96 5.96 -2.40 20.48
N ILE A 97 5.71 -2.31 21.79
CA ILE A 97 5.41 -1.03 22.46
C ILE A 97 6.63 -0.11 22.34
N ALA A 98 6.42 1.06 21.73
CA ALA A 98 7.43 2.09 21.57
C ALA A 98 7.32 3.16 22.66
N GLU A 99 6.09 3.56 23.01
CA GLU A 99 5.81 4.57 24.03
C GLU A 99 4.42 4.37 24.67
N GLU A 100 4.34 4.52 25.99
CA GLU A 100 3.07 4.54 26.72
C GLU A 100 2.82 5.94 27.29
N GLY A 101 1.74 6.56 26.82
CA GLY A 101 1.24 7.83 27.31
C GLY A 101 0.04 7.65 28.23
N LYS A 102 -0.40 8.73 28.87
CA LYS A 102 -1.61 8.71 29.73
C LYS A 102 -2.91 8.49 28.96
N ALA A 103 -2.92 8.81 27.67
CA ALA A 103 -4.11 8.80 26.82
C ALA A 103 -3.88 8.04 25.49
N TYR A 104 -2.73 7.40 25.33
CA TYR A 104 -2.40 6.67 24.12
C TYR A 104 -1.31 5.62 24.39
N THR A 105 -1.26 4.63 23.52
CA THR A 105 -0.12 3.73 23.38
C THR A 105 0.38 3.80 21.94
N GLU A 106 1.69 3.94 21.78
CA GLU A 106 2.37 3.92 20.49
C GLU A 106 3.19 2.64 20.36
N TYR A 107 3.04 2.00 19.20
CA TYR A 107 3.71 0.77 18.84
C TYR A 107 4.57 0.99 17.60
N GLY A 108 5.76 0.39 17.60
CA GLY A 108 6.63 0.30 16.45
C GLY A 108 6.35 -0.97 15.66
N TRP A 109 5.97 -0.85 14.40
CA TRP A 109 5.89 -1.97 13.47
C TRP A 109 7.26 -2.18 12.80
N SER A 110 7.82 -3.38 12.96
CA SER A 110 9.19 -3.68 12.56
C SER A 110 9.32 -5.06 11.90
N ARG A 111 10.34 -5.23 11.06
CA ARG A 111 10.66 -6.54 10.46
C ARG A 111 12.15 -6.81 10.52
N ASP A 112 12.54 -8.06 10.30
CA ASP A 112 13.96 -8.38 10.13
C ASP A 112 14.56 -7.71 8.89
N TYR A 113 15.84 -7.35 8.98
CA TYR A 113 16.56 -6.86 7.82
C TYR A 113 16.66 -7.97 6.77
N PRO A 114 16.43 -7.67 5.48
CA PRO A 114 16.69 -8.64 4.44
C PRO A 114 18.20 -8.94 4.37
N GLU A 115 18.55 -10.13 3.90
CA GLU A 115 19.94 -10.55 3.76
C GLU A 115 20.73 -9.55 2.90
N GLY A 116 21.92 -9.15 3.38
CA GLY A 116 22.78 -8.19 2.68
C GLY A 116 22.24 -6.75 2.66
N HIS A 117 21.31 -6.38 3.55
CA HIS A 117 20.81 -5.01 3.63
C HIS A 117 21.95 -4.02 3.92
N TRP A 118 21.94 -2.88 3.22
CA TRP A 118 23.01 -1.89 3.29
C TRP A 118 23.18 -1.24 4.66
N ASN A 119 22.13 -1.23 5.49
CA ASN A 119 22.19 -0.65 6.83
C ASN A 119 23.15 -1.48 7.71
N PRO A 120 24.22 -0.88 8.29
CA PRO A 120 25.16 -1.59 9.16
C PRO A 120 24.50 -2.31 10.34
N MET A 121 23.36 -1.78 10.82
CA MET A 121 22.59 -2.42 11.88
C MET A 121 22.15 -3.82 11.51
N SER A 122 21.92 -4.14 10.23
CA SER A 122 21.42 -5.44 9.77
C SER A 122 22.26 -6.65 10.19
N ASN A 123 23.54 -6.45 10.53
CA ASN A 123 24.42 -7.52 10.99
C ASN A 123 24.38 -7.72 12.52
N MET A 124 23.68 -6.86 13.26
CA MET A 124 23.55 -6.98 14.70
C MET A 124 22.40 -7.93 15.05
N PRO A 125 22.65 -8.99 15.85
CA PRO A 125 21.59 -9.88 16.32
C PRO A 125 20.47 -9.12 17.03
N GLY A 126 19.22 -9.44 16.68
CA GLY A 126 18.03 -8.79 17.26
C GLY A 126 17.71 -7.40 16.70
N SER A 127 18.53 -6.85 15.81
CA SER A 127 18.19 -5.59 15.15
C SER A 127 17.07 -5.77 14.12
N ARG A 128 16.14 -4.82 14.09
CA ARG A 128 15.00 -4.82 13.18
C ARG A 128 14.92 -3.51 12.40
N GLN A 129 14.33 -3.59 11.22
CA GLN A 129 14.02 -2.43 10.38
C GLN A 129 12.66 -1.87 10.79
N SER A 130 12.61 -0.60 11.20
CA SER A 130 11.34 0.11 11.39
C SER A 130 10.60 0.25 10.05
N MET A 131 9.33 -0.15 10.07
CA MET A 131 8.43 -0.16 8.93
C MET A 131 7.38 0.95 9.04
N GLY A 132 6.92 1.25 10.25
CA GLY A 132 5.99 2.33 10.55
C GLY A 132 5.61 2.35 12.02
N ASN A 133 4.72 3.27 12.37
CA ASN A 133 4.19 3.40 13.72
C ASN A 133 2.67 3.21 13.72
N ILE A 134 2.17 2.68 14.82
CA ILE A 134 0.76 2.50 15.11
C ILE A 134 0.52 3.23 16.44
N ARG A 135 -0.44 4.14 16.50
CA ARG A 135 -0.82 4.79 17.75
C ARG A 135 -2.29 4.59 18.00
N VAL A 136 -2.61 4.03 19.16
CA VAL A 136 -3.98 3.91 19.65
C VAL A 136 -4.19 4.99 20.69
N ASP A 137 -5.18 5.84 20.47
CA ASP A 137 -5.63 6.85 21.40
C ASP A 137 -6.88 6.34 22.13
N LEU A 138 -6.97 6.57 23.45
CA LEU A 138 -8.10 6.14 24.27
C LEU A 138 -9.40 6.89 23.90
N GLU A 139 -9.32 7.98 23.13
CA GLU A 139 -10.48 8.67 22.54
C GLU A 139 -10.97 8.03 21.23
N SER A 140 -10.86 6.71 21.09
CA SER A 140 -11.41 5.97 19.93
C SER A 140 -10.74 6.29 18.59
N THR A 141 -9.43 6.58 18.58
CA THR A 141 -8.69 6.76 17.33
C THR A 141 -7.48 5.85 17.20
N LEU A 142 -7.27 5.30 16.00
CA LEU A 142 -6.06 4.57 15.62
C LEU A 142 -5.37 5.32 14.48
N ARG A 143 -4.09 5.63 14.66
CA ARG A 143 -3.27 6.36 13.68
C ARG A 143 -2.14 5.48 13.19
N LEU A 144 -1.97 5.46 11.88
CA LEU A 144 -0.91 4.72 11.20
C LEU A 144 0.01 5.72 10.50
N GLU A 145 1.31 5.53 10.64
CA GLU A 145 2.32 6.40 10.03
C GLU A 145 3.41 5.58 9.36
N THR A 146 3.72 5.89 8.09
CA THR A 146 4.80 5.22 7.34
C THR A 146 5.49 6.18 6.38
N MET A 147 6.69 5.80 5.92
CA MET A 147 7.54 6.60 5.01
C MET A 147 7.33 6.29 3.52
N THR A 148 6.42 5.39 3.17
CA THR A 148 6.15 5.00 1.77
C THR A 148 4.71 4.52 1.63
N LYS A 149 4.07 4.79 0.49
CA LYS A 149 2.71 4.30 0.20
C LYS A 149 2.60 2.77 0.25
N SER A 150 3.64 2.03 -0.16
CA SER A 150 3.63 0.55 -0.11
C SER A 150 3.54 0.01 1.33
N ARG A 151 4.27 0.63 2.27
CA ARG A 151 4.22 0.29 3.69
C ARG A 151 2.89 0.66 4.29
N MET A 152 2.31 1.81 3.92
CA MET A 152 0.95 2.17 4.34
C MET A 152 -0.08 1.12 3.89
N ILE A 153 -0.03 0.67 2.63
CA ILE A 153 -0.92 -0.40 2.14
C ILE A 153 -0.80 -1.67 3.00
N LYS A 154 0.43 -2.11 3.26
CA LYS A 154 0.69 -3.30 4.07
C LYS A 154 0.22 -3.15 5.51
N LEU A 155 0.47 -1.99 6.11
CA LEU A 155 0.06 -1.71 7.49
C LEU A 155 -1.47 -1.65 7.62
N ILE A 156 -2.18 -1.04 6.67
CA ILE A 156 -3.65 -1.06 6.65
C ILE A 156 -4.16 -2.50 6.52
N PHE A 157 -3.59 -3.33 5.63
CA PHE A 157 -3.99 -4.72 5.56
C PHE A 157 -3.70 -5.49 6.86
N ARG A 158 -2.56 -5.24 7.50
CA ARG A 158 -2.22 -5.84 8.79
C ARG A 158 -3.26 -5.48 9.86
N MET A 159 -3.67 -4.22 9.91
CA MET A 159 -4.71 -3.77 10.85
C MET A 159 -6.09 -4.31 10.50
N LEU A 160 -6.44 -4.44 9.21
CA LEU A 160 -7.68 -5.10 8.81
C LEU A 160 -7.68 -6.60 9.17
N ASP A 161 -6.54 -7.27 9.07
CA ASP A 161 -6.44 -8.69 9.44
C ASP A 161 -6.51 -8.88 10.97
N ALA A 162 -5.98 -7.93 11.76
CA ALA A 162 -6.02 -7.98 13.23
C ALA A 162 -7.36 -7.49 13.83
N LEU A 163 -7.87 -6.36 13.34
CA LEU A 163 -9.01 -5.64 13.91
C LEU A 163 -10.30 -5.82 13.08
N GLY A 164 -10.22 -6.39 11.88
CA GLY A 164 -11.38 -6.69 11.07
C GLY A 164 -12.15 -5.45 10.62
N GLN A 165 -13.46 -5.44 10.92
CA GLN A 165 -14.38 -4.36 10.57
C GLN A 165 -14.55 -3.34 11.72
N ASP A 166 -13.83 -3.51 12.82
CA ASP A 166 -13.90 -2.66 14.02
C ASP A 166 -13.22 -1.29 13.80
N ILE A 167 -12.61 -1.09 12.63
CA ILE A 167 -11.93 0.14 12.26
C ILE A 167 -12.59 0.78 11.03
N ARG A 168 -12.72 2.10 11.07
CA ARG A 168 -13.22 2.89 9.95
C ARG A 168 -12.25 3.99 9.61
N LEU A 169 -11.77 4.03 8.37
CA LEU A 169 -10.88 5.09 7.91
C LEU A 169 -11.65 6.41 7.83
N THR A 170 -11.15 7.43 8.55
CA THR A 170 -11.71 8.78 8.59
C THR A 170 -10.82 9.80 7.89
N GLU A 171 -9.52 9.50 7.75
CA GLU A 171 -8.55 10.43 7.18
C GLU A 171 -7.40 9.67 6.51
N LEU A 172 -6.92 10.16 5.36
CA LEU A 172 -5.78 9.58 4.66
C LEU A 172 -4.98 10.67 3.92
N HIS A 173 -3.73 10.84 4.33
CA HIS A 173 -2.81 11.85 3.81
C HIS A 173 -1.52 11.23 3.29
N PHE A 174 -1.07 11.79 2.16
CA PHE A 174 0.23 11.52 1.57
C PHE A 174 0.90 12.84 1.28
N GLU A 175 2.08 13.04 1.83
CA GLU A 175 2.86 14.24 1.61
C GLU A 175 4.20 13.86 0.98
N ASN A 176 4.50 14.48 -0.16
CA ASN A 176 5.80 14.33 -0.79
C ASN A 176 6.77 15.31 -0.10
N PRO A 177 7.89 14.85 0.46
CA PRO A 177 8.86 15.75 1.09
C PRO A 177 9.36 16.88 0.16
N LEU A 178 9.35 16.66 -1.16
CA LEU A 178 9.73 17.70 -2.13
C LEU A 178 8.73 18.86 -2.19
N ASP A 179 7.45 18.60 -1.94
CA ASP A 179 6.39 19.63 -1.98
C ASP A 179 6.50 20.58 -0.78
N ILE A 180 7.00 20.08 0.36
CA ILE A 180 7.26 20.87 1.58
C ILE A 180 8.40 21.86 1.35
N MET A 181 9.45 21.43 0.65
CA MET A 181 10.65 22.25 0.40
C MET A 181 10.45 23.30 -0.69
N GLY A 182 9.43 23.14 -1.55
CA GLY A 182 9.11 24.05 -2.65
C GLY A 182 8.14 25.19 -2.31
N GLY A 183 7.61 25.26 -1.08
CA GLY A 183 6.63 26.26 -0.64
C GLY A 183 7.18 27.66 -0.36
N GLY A 184 8.37 27.99 -0.87
CA GLY A 184 9.00 29.30 -0.74
C GLY A 184 9.31 29.91 -2.10
N GLU A 185 8.26 30.33 -2.82
CA GLU A 185 8.35 31.36 -3.87
C GLU A 185 7.48 32.56 -3.50
#